data_AF-A0A4P8IFI2-F1
#
_entry.id   AF-A0A4P8IFI2-F1
#
_cell.length_a   1.000
_cell.length_b   1.000
_cell.length_c   1.000
_cell.angle_alpha   90.00
_cell.angle_beta   90.00
_cell.angle_gamma   90.00
#
_symmetry.space_group_name_H-M   'P 1'
#
loop_
_entity.id
_entity.type
_entity.pdbx_description
1 polymer ?
#
loop_
_entity_poly.entity_id
_entity_poly.type
_entity_poly.pdbx_seq_one_letter_code
_entity_poly.pdbx_strand_id
1 'polypeptide(L)' 'MFEISGVSEEVAREALRLAVHKLPVKCKIVSREALEGGDNSEN' A
#
# COMPACT_ATOMS: atom_id res chain seq x y z
N MET A 1 6.93 -0.85 -2.69
CA MET A 1 7.15 -1.18 -4.12
C MET A 1 6.56 -0.14 -5.05
N PHE A 2 5.43 0.50 -4.71
CA PHE A 2 4.87 1.60 -5.49
C PHE A 2 4.40 2.71 -4.55
N GLU A 3 4.39 3.95 -5.04
CA GLU A 3 3.79 5.11 -4.38
C GLU A 3 2.75 5.74 -5.32
N ILE A 4 1.69 6.31 -4.75
CA ILE A 4 0.65 7.00 -5.51
C ILE A 4 0.30 8.29 -4.77
N SER A 5 0.18 9.39 -5.51
CA SER A 5 -0.17 10.71 -4.98
C SER A 5 -1.06 11.44 -6.00
N GLY A 6 -1.84 12.43 -5.51
CA GLY A 6 -2.71 13.24 -6.38
C GLY A 6 -4.05 12.59 -6.76
N VAL A 7 -4.46 11.52 -6.08
CA VAL A 7 -5.77 10.87 -6.25
C VAL A 7 -6.47 10.70 -4.90
N SER A 8 -7.78 10.47 -4.90
CA SER A 8 -8.52 10.16 -3.68
C SER A 8 -8.07 8.82 -3.08
N GLU A 9 -8.24 8.67 -1.76
CA GLU A 9 -7.86 7.46 -1.03
C GLU A 9 -8.54 6.19 -1.59
N GLU A 10 -9.81 6.31 -1.97
CA GLU A 10 -10.59 5.22 -2.55
C GLU A 10 -9.96 4.68 -3.84
N VAL A 11 -9.53 5.59 -4.73
CA VAL A 11 -8.86 5.25 -5.98
C VAL A 11 -7.47 4.69 -5.73
N ALA A 12 -6.70 5.31 -4.84
CA ALA A 12 -5.38 4.83 -4.44
C ALA A 12 -5.43 3.39 -3.89
N ARG A 13 -6.41 3.11 -3.02
CA ARG A 13 -6.60 1.80 -2.39
C ARG A 13 -6.95 0.74 -3.41
N GLU A 14 -7.85 1.05 -4.33
CA GLU A 14 -8.27 0.10 -5.35
C GLU A 14 -7.18 -0.18 -6.40
N ALA A 15 -6.43 0.86 -6.80
CA ALA A 15 -5.28 0.72 -7.68
C ALA A 15 -4.20 -0.17 -7.05
N LEU A 16 -3.86 0.08 -5.77
CA LEU A 16 -2.87 -0.73 -5.06
C LEU A 16 -3.35 -2.18 -4.85
N ARG A 17 -4.63 -2.40 -4.52
CA ARG A 17 -5.23 -3.74 -4.42
C ARG A 17 -5.06 -4.54 -5.71
N LEU A 18 -5.34 -3.94 -6.86
CA LEU A 18 -5.16 -4.57 -8.17
C LEU A 18 -3.68 -4.86 -8.47
N ALA A 19 -2.79 -3.96 -8.10
CA ALA A 19 -1.35 -4.13 -8.30
C ALA A 19 -0.78 -5.31 -7.48
N VAL A 20 -1.27 -5.56 -6.25
CA VAL A 20 -0.82 -6.69 -5.43
C VAL A 20 -1.02 -8.04 -6.14
N HIS A 21 -2.09 -8.20 -6.92
CA HIS A 21 -2.34 -9.43 -7.67
C HIS A 21 -1.35 -9.70 -8.81
N LYS A 22 -0.47 -8.75 -9.11
CA LYS A 22 0.59 -8.89 -10.12
C LYS A 22 1.95 -9.20 -9.51
N LEU A 23 2.05 -9.21 -8.19
CA LEU A 23 3.29 -9.42 -7.47
C LEU A 23 3.31 -10.83 -6.86
N PRO A 24 4.46 -11.54 -6.90
CA PRO A 24 4.60 -12.87 -6.31
C PRO A 24 4.79 -12.84 -4.79
N VAL A 25 4.46 -11.74 -4.12
CA VAL A 25 4.69 -11.51 -2.69
C VAL A 25 3.46 -10.91 -2.03
N LYS A 26 3.29 -11.17 -0.73
CA LYS A 26 2.26 -10.50 0.07
C LYS A 26 2.62 -9.02 0.23
N CYS A 27 1.67 -8.13 0.01
CA CYS A 27 1.86 -6.69 0.16
C CYS A 27 0.84 -6.11 1.14
N LYS A 28 1.27 -5.12 1.91
CA LYS A 28 0.43 -4.30 2.79
C LYS A 28 0.32 -2.90 2.21
N ILE A 29 -0.90 -2.36 2.20
CA ILE A 29 -1.15 -0.96 1.81
C ILE A 29 -0.96 -0.12 3.08
N VAL A 30 -0.10 0.89 2.99
CA VAL A 30 0.27 1.77 4.11
C VAL A 30 0.13 3.22 3.69
N SER A 31 -0.42 4.06 4.57
CA SER A 31 -0.39 5.51 4.41
C SER A 31 0.92 6.07 4.97
N ARG A 32 1.20 7.34 4.69
CA ARG A 32 2.39 8.02 5.21
C ARG A 32 2.35 8.10 6.74
N GLU A 33 1.18 8.37 7.33
CA GLU A 33 1.06 8.41 8.79
C GLU A 33 1.29 7.02 9.42
N ALA A 34 0.85 5.95 8.73
CA ALA A 34 1.04 4.57 9.21
C ALA A 34 2.51 4.11 9.14
N LEU A 35 3.30 4.66 8.22
CA LEU A 35 4.73 4.35 8.09
C LEU A 35 5.57 5.02 9.20
N GLU A 36 5.21 6.23 9.60
CA GLU A 36 5.91 6.98 10.67
C GLU A 36 5.65 6.36 12.06
N GLY A 37 4.60 5.56 12.22
CA GLY A 37 4.23 4.84 13.45
C GLY A 37 4.96 3.51 13.70
N GLY A 38 5.87 3.08 12.82
CA GLY A 38 6.66 1.85 13.01
C GLY A 38 5.82 0.57 12.90
N ASP A 39 5.47 0.17 11.67
CA ASP A 39 4.81 -1.12 11.43
C ASP A 39 5.84 -2.25 11.31
N ASN A 40 6.06 -2.95 12.42
CA ASN A 40 6.75 -4.24 12.46
C ASN A 40 5.82 -5.33 11.90
N SER A 41 5.71 -5.44 10.57
CA SER A 41 5.03 -6.58 9.95
C SER A 41 5.95 -7.80 9.98
N GLU A 42 5.91 -8.52 11.10
CA GLU A 42 6.40 -9.90 11.21
C GLU A 42 5.50 -10.83 10.37
N ASN A 43 6.09 -11.47 9.36
CA ASN A 43 5.87 -12.89 9.01
C ASN A 43 6.85 -13.32 7.91
#